data_AF-A0A8J6JTK2-F1
#
_entry.id   AF-A0A8J6JTK2-F1
#
_cell.length_a   1.000
_cell.length_b   1.000
_cell.length_c   1.000
_cell.angle_alpha   90.00
_cell.angle_beta   90.00
_cell.angle_gamma   90.00
#
_symmetry.space_group_name_H-M   'P 1'
#
loop_
_entity.id
_entity.type
_entity.pdbx_description
1 polymer ?
#
loop_
_entity_poly.entity_id
_entity_poly.type
_entity_poly.pdbx_seq_one_letter_code
_entity_poly.pdbx_strand_id
1 'polypeptide(L)'
;MSLATRLIRHADLRPCRNAFVDSRSPGSAEKENFTLIGPGVSENPNQHVHIPEPHGFNIGGARQPPGCLNSQHSHETAEVFVVHTGQWRFLWGPHREDGQVDLGPGDTISIPTRMFRGFENIGAESGFLFAVLGGDDPGRVTWSPPVFELAREHGLVLLEGGRLVDTSLGDAVPDGARPQLPPTPAEMAALGSPANERLAQCVARFAALAPGGGLTAPGVEECTVISPRATADGFAPGPIAGWWPHGFVVRCLRLAPAATVAPHTRAEAEVIFIQSGTLEMVVDGEALAMQPGDTFTTPNGATRSFTSPRGCVAFVVRGGEDPAAARFLPARTA
;
A
#
# COMPACT_ATOMS: atom_id res chain seq x y z
N MET A 1 -22.58 9.16 -2.90
CA MET A 1 -22.07 7.81 -3.22
C MET A 1 -22.67 6.85 -2.21
N SER A 2 -23.18 5.70 -2.65
CA SER A 2 -23.67 4.66 -1.72
C SER A 2 -22.49 3.92 -1.08
N LEU A 3 -22.71 3.21 0.03
CA LEU A 3 -21.66 2.38 0.63
C LEU A 3 -21.11 1.32 -0.32
N ALA A 4 -21.98 0.79 -1.21
CA ALA A 4 -21.59 -0.21 -2.20
C ALA A 4 -20.49 0.28 -3.15
N THR A 5 -20.45 1.57 -3.49
CA THR A 5 -19.39 2.14 -4.35
C THR A 5 -18.10 2.46 -3.61
N ARG A 6 -18.07 2.29 -2.28
CA ARG A 6 -16.91 2.54 -1.42
C ARG A 6 -16.23 1.26 -0.94
N LEU A 7 -16.85 0.11 -1.18
CA LEU A 7 -16.33 -1.21 -0.86
C LEU A 7 -15.75 -1.86 -2.12
N ILE A 8 -14.46 -2.15 -2.10
CA ILE A 8 -13.78 -2.93 -3.12
C ILE A 8 -13.63 -4.34 -2.59
N ARG A 9 -14.31 -5.29 -3.24
CA ARG A 9 -14.16 -6.71 -2.91
C ARG A 9 -12.85 -7.24 -3.46
N HIS A 10 -12.16 -8.07 -2.68
CA HIS A 10 -10.93 -8.72 -3.14
C HIS A 10 -11.15 -9.56 -4.42
N ALA A 11 -12.31 -10.20 -4.53
CA ALA A 11 -12.68 -11.01 -5.69
C ALA A 11 -12.95 -10.19 -6.96
N ASP A 12 -13.28 -8.90 -6.81
CA ASP A 12 -13.64 -8.02 -7.93
C ASP A 12 -12.44 -7.19 -8.42
N LEU A 13 -11.26 -7.40 -7.84
CA LEU A 13 -10.04 -6.67 -8.19
C LEU A 13 -9.69 -6.84 -9.68
N ARG A 14 -9.56 -5.71 -10.36
CA ARG A 14 -9.15 -5.65 -11.77
C ARG A 14 -7.67 -5.30 -11.88
N PRO A 15 -6.80 -6.25 -12.27
CA PRO A 15 -5.37 -6.01 -12.36
C PRO A 15 -5.01 -5.24 -13.64
N CYS A 16 -3.95 -4.46 -13.55
CA CYS A 16 -3.13 -4.09 -14.71
C CYS A 16 -1.88 -4.97 -14.74
N ARG A 17 -1.72 -5.74 -15.82
CA ARG A 17 -0.59 -6.67 -16.03
C ARG A 17 0.60 -6.02 -16.75
N ASN A 18 0.37 -4.84 -17.33
CA ASN A 18 1.34 -4.04 -18.06
C ASN A 18 1.38 -2.62 -17.51
N ALA A 19 1.36 -2.49 -16.19
CA ALA A 19 1.42 -1.19 -15.51
C ALA A 19 2.79 -0.51 -15.65
N PHE A 20 3.84 -1.29 -15.95
CA PHE A 20 5.23 -0.87 -15.85
C PHE A 20 6.12 -1.45 -16.95
N VAL A 21 7.25 -0.79 -17.21
CA VAL A 21 8.24 -1.15 -18.24
C VAL A 21 8.92 -2.51 -18.04
N ASP A 22 8.82 -3.16 -16.89
CA ASP A 22 9.35 -4.51 -16.67
C ASP A 22 8.29 -5.61 -16.80
N SER A 23 7.03 -5.28 -17.13
CA SER A 23 5.93 -6.24 -17.28
C SER A 23 6.08 -7.27 -18.40
N ARG A 24 7.17 -7.24 -19.19
CA ARG A 24 7.52 -8.28 -20.18
C ARG A 24 8.85 -8.96 -19.89
N SER A 25 9.56 -8.50 -18.86
CA SER A 25 10.82 -9.08 -18.44
C SER A 25 10.60 -10.50 -17.88
N PRO A 26 11.46 -11.48 -18.23
CA PRO A 26 11.43 -12.80 -17.64
C PRO A 26 11.46 -12.73 -16.11
N GLY A 27 10.53 -13.44 -15.46
CA GLY A 27 10.34 -13.40 -14.00
C GLY A 27 9.48 -12.24 -13.49
N SER A 28 9.16 -11.22 -14.30
CA SER A 28 8.30 -10.09 -13.91
C SER A 28 6.97 -10.05 -14.69
N ALA A 29 6.85 -10.84 -15.76
CA ALA A 29 5.74 -10.77 -16.70
C ALA A 29 4.36 -11.22 -16.14
N GLU A 30 4.35 -11.90 -15.00
CA GLU A 30 3.13 -12.39 -14.36
C GLU A 30 2.64 -11.51 -13.20
N LYS A 31 3.30 -10.36 -12.96
CA LYS A 31 2.89 -9.45 -11.88
C LYS A 31 1.61 -8.72 -12.22
N GLU A 32 0.78 -8.54 -11.21
CA GLU A 32 -0.48 -7.82 -11.28
C GLU A 32 -0.45 -6.64 -10.33
N ASN A 33 -0.72 -5.44 -10.84
CA ASN A 33 -0.79 -4.21 -10.06
C ASN A 33 -2.23 -3.71 -10.02
N PHE A 34 -2.63 -3.16 -8.88
CA PHE A 34 -3.99 -2.69 -8.66
C PHE A 34 -3.97 -1.25 -8.17
N THR A 35 -4.85 -0.43 -8.73
CA THR A 35 -5.11 0.93 -8.25
C THR A 35 -6.48 0.94 -7.57
N LEU A 36 -6.50 0.90 -6.23
CA LEU A 36 -7.72 0.75 -5.45
C LEU A 36 -8.35 2.11 -5.15
N ILE A 37 -7.57 3.04 -4.58
CA ILE A 37 -8.03 4.39 -4.21
C ILE A 37 -7.00 5.42 -4.68
N GLY A 38 -7.46 6.46 -5.37
CA GLY A 38 -6.60 7.44 -6.02
C GLY A 38 -6.00 6.92 -7.34
N PRO A 39 -5.28 7.75 -8.12
CA PRO A 39 -4.73 7.35 -9.42
C PRO A 39 -3.61 6.30 -9.35
N GLY A 40 -2.95 6.15 -8.20
CA GLY A 40 -1.78 5.29 -8.03
C GLY A 40 -0.62 5.66 -8.96
N VAL A 41 0.39 4.81 -8.99
CA VAL A 41 1.50 4.92 -9.95
C VAL A 41 1.27 3.91 -11.06
N SER A 42 1.06 4.39 -12.28
CA SER A 42 0.98 3.52 -13.47
C SER A 42 1.51 4.27 -14.69
N GLU A 43 2.30 3.58 -15.51
CA GLU A 43 2.81 4.08 -16.80
C GLU A 43 1.84 3.77 -17.94
N ASN A 44 0.75 3.05 -17.64
CA ASN A 44 -0.27 2.63 -18.59
C ASN A 44 -1.54 3.49 -18.47
N PRO A 45 -1.94 4.22 -19.53
CA PRO A 45 -3.14 5.07 -19.50
C PRO A 45 -4.45 4.29 -19.36
N ASN A 46 -4.45 2.97 -19.62
CA ASN A 46 -5.63 2.11 -19.50
C ASN A 46 -5.78 1.49 -18.11
N GLN A 47 -4.99 1.93 -17.11
CA GLN A 47 -5.11 1.49 -15.73
C GLN A 47 -6.54 1.68 -15.21
N HIS A 48 -7.10 0.62 -14.62
CA HIS A 48 -8.37 0.72 -13.92
C HIS A 48 -8.15 1.28 -12.51
N VAL A 49 -8.87 2.37 -12.20
CA VAL A 49 -8.95 2.99 -10.87
C VAL A 49 -10.30 2.64 -10.26
N HIS A 50 -10.32 1.91 -9.14
CA HIS A 50 -11.57 1.45 -8.55
C HIS A 50 -12.34 2.61 -7.89
N ILE A 51 -11.65 3.45 -7.10
CA ILE A 51 -12.20 4.65 -6.48
C ILE A 51 -11.27 5.85 -6.78
N PRO A 52 -11.68 6.81 -7.62
CA PRO A 52 -10.81 7.93 -8.02
C PRO A 52 -10.76 9.09 -7.01
N GLU A 53 -11.56 9.05 -5.95
CA GLU A 53 -11.62 10.10 -4.92
C GLU A 53 -10.25 10.29 -4.24
N PRO A 54 -9.73 11.53 -4.11
CA PRO A 54 -8.48 11.82 -3.41
C PRO A 54 -8.64 11.65 -1.89
N HIS A 55 -7.60 11.11 -1.25
CA HIS A 55 -7.59 10.82 0.20
C HIS A 55 -6.39 11.45 0.93
N GLY A 56 -5.53 12.18 0.21
CA GLY A 56 -4.21 12.62 0.67
C GLY A 56 -3.14 11.53 0.59
N PHE A 57 -3.51 10.35 0.10
CA PHE A 57 -2.68 9.18 -0.12
C PHE A 57 -3.37 8.28 -1.15
N ASN A 58 -2.60 7.37 -1.76
CA ASN A 58 -3.11 6.37 -2.69
C ASN A 58 -3.13 4.99 -2.02
N ILE A 59 -4.05 4.13 -2.45
CA ILE A 59 -4.10 2.72 -2.08
C ILE A 59 -3.92 1.88 -3.34
N GLY A 60 -2.90 1.05 -3.31
CA GLY A 60 -2.60 0.09 -4.37
C GLY A 60 -2.58 -1.34 -3.87
N GLY A 61 -2.25 -2.24 -4.78
CA GLY A 61 -1.91 -3.61 -4.44
C GLY A 61 -1.00 -4.24 -5.47
N ALA A 62 -0.28 -5.27 -5.04
CA ALA A 62 0.53 -6.10 -5.94
C ALA A 62 0.23 -7.57 -5.67
N ARG A 63 -0.05 -8.35 -6.74
CA ARG A 63 -0.22 -9.81 -6.67
C ARG A 63 0.78 -10.47 -7.60
N GLN A 64 1.51 -11.44 -7.07
CA GLN A 64 2.58 -12.13 -7.81
C GLN A 64 2.55 -13.64 -7.52
N PRO A 65 2.74 -14.49 -8.55
CA PRO A 65 2.98 -15.91 -8.34
C PRO A 65 4.37 -16.17 -7.72
N PRO A 66 4.65 -17.39 -7.25
CA PRO A 66 5.97 -17.79 -6.76
C PRO A 66 7.11 -17.46 -7.72
N GLY A 67 8.22 -16.94 -7.19
CA GLY A 67 9.42 -16.55 -7.95
C GLY A 67 9.26 -15.33 -8.84
N CYS A 68 8.09 -14.69 -8.85
CA CYS A 68 7.90 -13.48 -9.65
C CYS A 68 8.51 -12.27 -8.92
N LEU A 69 9.35 -11.52 -9.64
CA LEU A 69 10.08 -10.34 -9.18
C LEU A 69 9.43 -9.06 -9.70
N ASN A 70 9.20 -8.09 -8.82
CA ASN A 70 9.01 -6.69 -9.21
C ASN A 70 10.36 -5.98 -9.23
N SER A 71 10.72 -5.41 -10.38
CA SER A 71 12.08 -4.97 -10.66
C SER A 71 12.52 -3.77 -9.81
N GLN A 72 13.83 -3.52 -9.79
CA GLN A 72 14.44 -2.47 -8.98
C GLN A 72 14.03 -1.08 -9.46
N HIS A 73 13.40 -0.34 -8.55
CA HIS A 73 12.77 0.93 -8.85
C HIS A 73 12.73 1.84 -7.62
N SER A 74 12.62 3.14 -7.83
CA SER A 74 12.67 4.17 -6.79
C SER A 74 11.49 5.12 -6.93
N HIS A 75 10.97 5.62 -5.80
CA HIS A 75 9.85 6.55 -5.72
C HIS A 75 10.26 7.83 -5.00
N GLU A 76 9.62 8.94 -5.35
CA GLU A 76 9.77 10.24 -4.67
C GLU A 76 8.85 10.36 -3.44
N THR A 77 7.76 9.59 -3.40
CA THR A 77 6.80 9.55 -2.29
C THR A 77 6.98 8.30 -1.43
N ALA A 78 6.50 8.34 -0.19
CA ALA A 78 6.50 7.17 0.68
C ALA A 78 5.74 6.01 0.02
N GLU A 79 6.27 4.80 0.10
CA GLU A 79 5.57 3.58 -0.29
C GLU A 79 5.65 2.57 0.86
N VAL A 80 4.48 2.10 1.28
CA VAL A 80 4.32 1.17 2.40
C VAL A 80 3.65 -0.07 1.89
N PHE A 81 4.14 -1.24 2.34
CA PHE A 81 3.51 -2.52 2.07
C PHE A 81 3.11 -3.21 3.37
N VAL A 82 1.86 -3.64 3.43
CA VAL A 82 1.39 -4.64 4.37
C VAL A 82 1.32 -5.97 3.61
N VAL A 83 2.00 -7.00 4.11
CA VAL A 83 1.91 -8.33 3.50
C VAL A 83 0.55 -8.93 3.82
N HIS A 84 -0.32 -9.08 2.83
CA HIS A 84 -1.60 -9.73 3.02
C HIS A 84 -1.44 -11.25 3.03
N THR A 85 -0.90 -11.81 1.95
CA THR A 85 -0.64 -13.25 1.76
C THR A 85 0.71 -13.49 1.09
N GLY A 86 1.21 -14.73 1.19
CA GLY A 86 2.49 -15.14 0.60
C GLY A 86 3.69 -14.89 1.52
N GLN A 87 4.90 -15.09 0.99
CA GLN A 87 6.16 -14.76 1.64
C GLN A 87 6.95 -13.88 0.68
N TRP A 88 7.43 -12.74 1.16
CA TRP A 88 7.99 -11.72 0.30
C TRP A 88 9.40 -11.35 0.73
N ARG A 89 10.30 -11.29 -0.24
CA ARG A 89 11.64 -10.76 -0.07
C ARG A 89 11.72 -9.39 -0.70
N PHE A 90 12.03 -8.38 0.10
CA PHE A 90 12.34 -7.04 -0.38
C PHE A 90 13.86 -6.91 -0.51
N LEU A 91 14.32 -6.35 -1.64
CA LEU A 91 15.72 -6.33 -2.09
C LEU A 91 16.15 -4.90 -2.34
N TRP A 92 17.34 -4.52 -1.89
CA TRP A 92 17.85 -3.14 -1.96
C TRP A 92 18.89 -2.94 -3.04
N GLY A 93 19.00 -1.69 -3.48
CA GLY A 93 20.04 -1.26 -4.39
C GLY A 93 19.74 -1.59 -5.85
N PRO A 94 20.36 -0.88 -6.79
CA PRO A 94 20.03 -0.99 -8.21
C PRO A 94 20.30 -2.37 -8.81
N HIS A 95 21.18 -3.15 -8.18
CA HIS A 95 21.57 -4.50 -8.58
C HIS A 95 21.12 -5.61 -7.62
N ARG A 96 20.34 -5.28 -6.57
CA ARG A 96 19.86 -6.23 -5.52
C ARG A 96 20.96 -6.74 -4.58
N GLU A 97 22.02 -5.98 -4.40
CA GLU A 97 23.22 -6.41 -3.66
C GLU A 97 23.37 -5.70 -2.30
N ASP A 98 22.63 -4.62 -2.06
CA ASP A 98 22.81 -3.76 -0.88
C ASP A 98 22.20 -4.38 0.40
N GLY A 99 21.30 -5.36 0.23
CA GLY A 99 20.67 -6.08 1.33
C GLY A 99 19.26 -6.55 0.99
N GLN A 100 18.62 -7.18 1.98
CA GLN A 100 17.26 -7.71 1.83
C GLN A 100 16.55 -7.87 3.18
N VAL A 101 15.22 -8.02 3.14
CA VAL A 101 14.41 -8.47 4.28
C VAL A 101 13.26 -9.35 3.81
N ASP A 102 13.02 -10.43 4.56
CA ASP A 102 11.91 -11.37 4.31
C ASP A 102 10.76 -11.07 5.28
N LEU A 103 9.55 -10.94 4.72
CA LEU A 103 8.32 -10.56 5.41
C LEU A 103 7.18 -11.54 5.11
N GLY A 104 6.35 -11.80 6.11
CA GLY A 104 5.16 -12.67 6.01
C GLY A 104 3.86 -11.95 6.39
N PRO A 105 2.71 -12.63 6.34
CA PRO A 105 1.39 -12.04 6.56
C PRO A 105 1.30 -11.16 7.82
N GLY A 106 0.81 -9.94 7.64
CA GLY A 106 0.66 -8.92 8.68
C GLY A 106 1.91 -8.08 8.95
N ASP A 107 3.10 -8.51 8.50
CA ASP A 107 4.29 -7.66 8.59
C ASP A 107 4.11 -6.44 7.68
N THR A 108 4.62 -5.30 8.14
CA THR A 108 4.55 -4.03 7.41
C THR A 108 5.95 -3.49 7.18
N ILE A 109 6.20 -2.94 6.00
CA ILE A 109 7.43 -2.22 5.68
C ILE A 109 7.10 -0.87 5.05
N SER A 110 7.80 0.17 5.47
CA SER A 110 7.79 1.46 4.79
C SER A 110 9.12 1.70 4.12
N ILE A 111 9.16 1.78 2.80
CA ILE A 111 10.42 1.91 2.09
C ILE A 111 10.80 3.40 2.02
N PRO A 112 12.04 3.79 2.40
CA PRO A 112 12.51 5.16 2.24
C PRO A 112 12.31 5.69 0.83
N THR A 113 11.96 6.96 0.72
CA THR A 113 11.96 7.67 -0.56
C THR A 113 13.37 7.71 -1.14
N ARG A 114 13.47 7.74 -2.46
CA ARG A 114 14.74 7.95 -3.17
C ARG A 114 15.81 6.89 -2.87
N MET A 115 15.39 5.62 -2.84
CA MET A 115 16.32 4.48 -2.90
C MET A 115 15.77 3.42 -3.86
N PHE A 116 16.66 2.61 -4.44
CA PHE A 116 16.24 1.47 -5.25
C PHE A 116 15.80 0.31 -4.39
N ARG A 117 14.64 -0.25 -4.74
CA ARG A 117 14.08 -1.44 -4.14
C ARG A 117 13.31 -2.25 -5.17
N GLY A 118 13.13 -3.53 -4.88
CA GLY A 118 12.25 -4.43 -5.59
C GLY A 118 11.80 -5.52 -4.63
N PHE A 119 10.89 -6.37 -5.08
CA PHE A 119 10.33 -7.40 -4.22
C PHE A 119 9.91 -8.64 -4.99
N GLU A 120 10.15 -9.80 -4.38
CA GLU A 120 9.90 -11.11 -4.96
C GLU A 120 9.00 -11.92 -4.04
N ASN A 121 8.03 -12.63 -4.61
CA ASN A 121 7.29 -13.64 -3.86
C ASN A 121 8.14 -14.91 -3.77
N ILE A 122 8.72 -15.16 -2.61
CA ILE A 122 9.55 -16.34 -2.32
C ILE A 122 8.72 -17.50 -1.72
N GLY A 123 7.41 -17.34 -1.61
CA GLY A 123 6.49 -18.36 -1.15
C GLY A 123 6.16 -19.42 -2.21
N ALA A 124 5.40 -20.43 -1.80
CA ALA A 124 4.96 -21.52 -2.69
C ALA A 124 3.62 -21.23 -3.41
N GLU A 125 2.91 -20.17 -3.01
CA GLU A 125 1.62 -19.77 -3.57
C GLU A 125 1.66 -18.29 -3.96
N SER A 126 0.68 -17.84 -4.76
CA SER A 126 0.52 -16.44 -5.09
C SER A 126 0.33 -15.59 -3.83
N GLY A 127 1.13 -14.53 -3.71
CA GLY A 127 1.06 -13.57 -2.62
C GLY A 127 0.32 -12.30 -3.02
N PHE A 128 -0.12 -11.54 -2.03
CA PHE A 128 -0.69 -10.19 -2.20
C PHE A 128 -0.06 -9.22 -1.21
N LEU A 129 0.33 -8.04 -1.71
CA LEU A 129 0.76 -6.89 -0.92
C LEU A 129 -0.32 -5.80 -1.00
N PHE A 130 -0.78 -5.31 0.14
CA PHE A 130 -1.57 -4.08 0.23
C PHE A 130 -0.61 -2.89 0.30
N ALA A 131 -0.75 -1.92 -0.60
CA ALA A 131 0.17 -0.81 -0.73
C ALA A 131 -0.48 0.53 -0.35
N VAL A 132 0.27 1.38 0.35
CA VAL A 132 -0.11 2.77 0.63
C VAL A 132 0.99 3.69 0.09
N LEU A 133 0.61 4.64 -0.76
CA LEU A 133 1.55 5.65 -1.27
C LEU A 133 1.20 7.05 -0.76
N GLY A 134 2.21 7.82 -0.39
CA GLY A 134 2.02 9.17 0.15
C GLY A 134 1.57 10.17 -0.91
N GLY A 135 0.65 11.07 -0.54
CA GLY A 135 0.13 12.13 -1.41
C GLY A 135 -0.91 11.62 -2.41
N ASP A 136 -1.71 12.55 -2.95
CA ASP A 136 -2.66 12.26 -4.04
C ASP A 136 -1.95 12.15 -5.40
N ASP A 137 -0.84 12.88 -5.57
CA ASP A 137 0.09 12.72 -6.69
C ASP A 137 1.27 11.84 -6.23
N PRO A 138 1.30 10.56 -6.63
CA PRO A 138 2.39 9.65 -6.25
C PRO A 138 3.60 9.79 -7.17
N GLY A 139 3.59 10.77 -8.08
CA GLY A 139 4.69 11.05 -8.99
C GLY A 139 4.96 9.91 -9.96
N ARG A 140 6.24 9.59 -10.13
CA ARG A 140 6.72 8.59 -11.08
C ARG A 140 7.81 7.74 -10.49
N VAL A 141 8.00 6.61 -11.14
CA VAL A 141 9.04 5.66 -10.80
C VAL A 141 10.32 5.98 -11.57
N THR A 142 11.43 5.94 -10.85
CA THR A 142 12.76 5.87 -11.45
C THR A 142 13.20 4.41 -11.48
N TRP A 143 13.40 3.85 -12.67
CA TRP A 143 13.87 2.47 -12.84
C TRP A 143 15.40 2.38 -12.74
N SER A 144 15.92 1.25 -12.24
CA SER A 144 17.37 1.05 -12.21
C SER A 144 17.92 0.76 -13.62
N PRO A 145 19.19 1.07 -13.91
CA PRO A 145 19.76 0.84 -15.24
C PRO A 145 19.59 -0.59 -15.79
N PRO A 146 19.74 -1.67 -15.00
CA PRO A 146 19.44 -3.03 -15.46
C PRO A 146 18.03 -3.25 -16.01
N VAL A 147 17.03 -2.50 -15.52
CA VAL A 147 15.64 -2.63 -16.00
C VAL A 147 15.49 -2.06 -17.41
N PHE A 148 16.16 -0.95 -17.72
CA PHE A 148 16.14 -0.38 -19.07
C PHE A 148 16.78 -1.30 -20.10
N GLU A 149 17.88 -1.97 -19.76
CA GLU A 149 18.51 -2.94 -20.66
C GLU A 149 17.58 -4.11 -20.95
N LEU A 150 16.94 -4.66 -19.92
CA LEU A 150 16.02 -5.78 -20.08
C LEU A 150 14.75 -5.39 -20.85
N ALA A 151 14.19 -4.20 -20.59
CA ALA A 151 13.05 -3.69 -21.34
C ALA A 151 13.34 -3.60 -22.86
N ARG A 152 14.53 -3.09 -23.23
CA ARG A 152 14.96 -2.97 -24.62
C ARG A 152 15.09 -4.33 -25.30
N GLU A 153 15.56 -5.35 -24.59
CA GLU A 153 15.67 -6.73 -25.10
C GLU A 153 14.30 -7.37 -25.35
N HIS A 154 13.26 -6.93 -24.64
CA HIS A 154 11.90 -7.49 -24.70
C HIS A 154 10.88 -6.59 -25.40
N GLY A 155 11.32 -5.57 -26.14
CA GLY A 155 10.45 -4.72 -26.97
C GLY A 155 9.59 -3.72 -26.20
N LEU A 156 9.96 -3.41 -24.95
CA LEU A 156 9.31 -2.37 -24.15
C LEU A 156 10.13 -1.08 -24.20
N VAL A 157 9.45 0.03 -24.48
CA VAL A 157 10.06 1.36 -24.52
C VAL A 157 9.32 2.27 -23.56
N LEU A 158 10.02 2.76 -22.53
CA LEU A 158 9.53 3.85 -21.68
C LEU A 158 9.89 5.19 -22.33
N LEU A 159 8.89 6.01 -22.60
CA LEU A 159 9.09 7.34 -23.19
C LEU A 159 9.30 8.40 -22.09
N GLU A 160 10.03 9.46 -22.42
CA GLU A 160 9.99 10.70 -21.65
C GLU A 160 8.52 11.10 -21.45
N GLY A 161 8.12 11.34 -20.20
CA GLY A 161 6.70 11.48 -19.89
C GLY A 161 6.08 10.27 -19.20
N GLY A 162 6.81 9.16 -19.04
CA GLY A 162 6.36 8.00 -18.25
C GLY A 162 5.33 7.14 -18.98
N ARG A 163 5.22 7.24 -20.31
CA ARG A 163 4.32 6.42 -21.11
C ARG A 163 5.06 5.17 -21.57
N LEU A 164 4.50 4.01 -21.26
CA LEU A 164 4.97 2.73 -21.78
C LEU A 164 4.45 2.50 -23.22
N VAL A 165 5.33 2.01 -24.10
CA VAL A 165 5.00 1.51 -25.44
C VAL A 165 5.43 0.05 -25.54
N ASP A 166 4.49 -0.83 -25.90
CA ASP A 166 4.74 -2.26 -26.07
C ASP A 166 4.83 -2.61 -27.57
N THR A 167 6.04 -2.53 -28.13
CA THR A 167 6.27 -2.82 -29.56
C THR A 167 6.04 -4.30 -29.90
N SER A 168 6.05 -5.20 -28.91
CA SER A 168 5.75 -6.62 -29.10
C SER A 168 4.26 -6.87 -29.39
N LEU A 169 3.38 -5.96 -28.97
CA LEU A 169 1.95 -5.96 -29.28
C LEU A 169 1.60 -5.17 -30.55
N GLY A 170 2.61 -4.61 -31.24
CA GLY A 170 2.42 -3.80 -32.44
C GLY A 170 2.18 -2.31 -32.17
N ASP A 171 2.34 -1.83 -30.93
CA ASP A 171 2.29 -0.40 -30.66
C ASP A 171 3.48 0.31 -31.33
N ALA A 172 3.20 1.42 -32.02
CA ALA A 172 4.23 2.26 -32.61
C ALA A 172 4.72 3.32 -31.61
N VAL A 173 6.04 3.52 -31.54
CA VAL A 173 6.61 4.69 -30.87
C VAL A 173 6.18 5.93 -31.65
N PRO A 174 5.51 6.93 -31.03
CA PRO A 174 5.07 8.13 -31.73
C PRO A 174 6.24 8.90 -32.35
N ASP A 175 6.04 9.47 -33.54
CA ASP A 175 7.05 10.28 -34.22
C ASP A 175 7.53 11.44 -33.33
N GLY A 176 8.85 11.56 -33.19
CA GLY A 176 9.49 12.58 -32.34
C GLY A 176 9.47 12.29 -30.83
N ALA A 177 8.88 11.16 -30.39
CA ALA A 177 8.97 10.73 -29.01
C ALA A 177 10.41 10.35 -28.63
N ARG A 178 10.82 10.71 -27.42
CA ARG A 178 12.15 10.42 -26.89
C ARG A 178 12.05 9.29 -25.86
N PRO A 179 12.89 8.24 -25.94
CA PRO A 179 13.00 7.25 -24.87
C PRO A 179 13.52 7.90 -23.59
N GLN A 180 12.96 7.49 -22.45
CA GLN A 180 13.52 7.83 -21.15
C GLN A 180 14.87 7.11 -20.99
N LEU A 181 15.87 7.85 -20.50
CA LEU A 181 17.21 7.32 -20.25
C LEU A 181 17.35 6.83 -18.80
N PRO A 182 18.24 5.86 -18.54
CA PRO A 182 18.57 5.47 -17.17
C PRO A 182 19.22 6.62 -16.41
N PRO A 183 19.17 6.62 -15.06
CA PRO A 183 19.78 7.66 -14.25
C PRO A 183 21.29 7.77 -14.47
N THR A 184 21.80 8.99 -14.45
CA THR A 184 23.24 9.29 -14.53
C THR A 184 24.00 8.79 -13.29
N PRO A 185 25.33 8.63 -13.34
CA PRO A 185 26.11 8.23 -12.16
C PRO A 185 25.92 9.14 -10.93
N ALA A 186 25.73 10.44 -11.14
CA ALA A 186 25.48 11.39 -10.06
C ALA A 186 24.09 11.19 -9.43
N GLU A 187 23.06 10.93 -10.24
CA GLU A 187 21.72 10.59 -9.76
C GLU A 187 21.72 9.25 -9.04
N MET A 188 22.42 8.25 -9.59
CA MET A 188 22.60 6.94 -8.94
C MET A 188 23.22 7.05 -7.55
N ALA A 189 24.25 7.89 -7.38
CA ALA A 189 24.86 8.15 -6.08
C ALA A 189 23.89 8.78 -5.07
N ALA A 190 22.96 9.63 -5.54
CA ALA A 190 21.93 10.25 -4.71
C ALA A 190 20.77 9.31 -4.34
N LEU A 191 20.68 8.14 -4.99
CA LEU A 191 19.67 7.10 -4.74
C LEU A 191 20.22 5.90 -3.96
N GLY A 192 21.40 6.05 -3.35
CA GLY A 192 22.07 5.00 -2.61
C GLY A 192 21.26 4.51 -1.41
N SER A 193 21.31 3.20 -1.16
CA SER A 193 20.61 2.59 -0.04
C SER A 193 21.15 3.09 1.31
N PRO A 194 20.28 3.41 2.28
CA PRO A 194 20.70 3.57 3.67
C PRO A 194 21.33 2.28 4.22
N ALA A 195 22.09 2.40 5.32
CA ALA A 195 22.63 1.23 6.02
C ALA A 195 21.53 0.26 6.47
N ASN A 196 21.81 -1.05 6.43
CA ASN A 196 20.82 -2.10 6.72
C ASN A 196 20.24 -2.02 8.13
N GLU A 197 21.02 -1.58 9.13
CA GLU A 197 20.55 -1.36 10.51
C GLU A 197 19.47 -0.26 10.56
N ARG A 198 19.59 0.73 9.68
CA ARG A 198 18.60 1.80 9.55
C ARG A 198 17.37 1.33 8.76
N LEU A 199 17.56 0.52 7.72
CA LEU A 199 16.46 -0.11 6.98
C LEU A 199 15.66 -1.10 7.84
N ALA A 200 16.29 -1.76 8.81
CA ALA A 200 15.59 -2.64 9.75
C ALA A 200 14.56 -1.87 10.62
N GLN A 201 14.75 -0.57 10.85
CA GLN A 201 13.79 0.29 11.57
C GLN A 201 12.56 0.65 10.74
N CYS A 202 12.58 0.31 9.46
CA CYS A 202 11.48 0.56 8.54
C CYS A 202 10.47 -0.60 8.49
N VAL A 203 10.66 -1.63 9.34
CA VAL A 203 9.84 -2.84 9.40
C VAL A 203 9.11 -2.91 10.73
N ALA A 204 7.81 -3.15 10.68
CA ALA A 204 6.99 -3.51 11.82
C ALA A 204 6.58 -4.98 11.70
N ARG A 205 7.04 -5.81 12.63
CA ARG A 205 6.65 -7.22 12.70
C ARG A 205 5.27 -7.35 13.33
N PHE A 206 4.39 -8.13 12.70
CA PHE A 206 2.99 -8.27 13.15
C PHE A 206 2.88 -8.70 14.61
N ALA A 207 3.68 -9.70 14.99
CA ALA A 207 3.70 -10.26 16.34
C ALA A 207 4.20 -9.27 17.42
N ALA A 208 4.94 -8.23 17.01
CA ALA A 208 5.49 -7.22 17.91
C ALA A 208 4.61 -5.97 18.03
N LEU A 209 3.52 -5.87 17.27
CA LEU A 209 2.61 -4.72 17.34
C LEU A 209 1.91 -4.68 18.70
N ALA A 210 2.16 -3.60 19.43
CA ALA A 210 1.60 -3.35 20.75
C ALA A 210 0.37 -2.41 20.67
N PRO A 211 -0.65 -2.61 21.52
CA PRO A 211 -1.78 -1.70 21.63
C PRO A 211 -1.30 -0.30 22.02
N GLY A 212 -1.78 0.72 21.31
CA GLY A 212 -1.43 2.12 21.55
C GLY A 212 -2.61 3.01 21.92
N GLY A 213 -3.84 2.50 21.77
CA GLY A 213 -5.09 3.16 22.20
C GLY A 213 -5.67 4.15 21.19
N GLY A 214 -6.98 4.18 21.03
CA GLY A 214 -7.70 5.08 20.12
C GLY A 214 -9.16 4.66 19.97
N LEU A 215 -9.36 3.38 19.62
CA LEU A 215 -10.60 2.62 19.80
C LEU A 215 -10.42 1.62 20.94
N THR A 216 -10.84 1.98 22.15
CA THR A 216 -10.68 1.12 23.34
C THR A 216 -12.03 0.59 23.80
N ALA A 217 -12.23 -0.73 23.68
CA ALA A 217 -13.39 -1.45 24.19
C ALA A 217 -12.97 -2.89 24.56
N PRO A 218 -13.75 -3.63 25.36
CA PRO A 218 -13.45 -5.03 25.65
C PRO A 218 -13.26 -5.85 24.38
N GLY A 219 -12.09 -6.50 24.25
CA GLY A 219 -11.74 -7.29 23.07
C GLY A 219 -11.37 -6.48 21.82
N VAL A 220 -11.11 -5.18 21.95
CA VAL A 220 -10.65 -4.32 20.85
C VAL A 220 -9.27 -3.77 21.18
N GLU A 221 -8.31 -4.05 20.30
CA GLU A 221 -6.96 -3.51 20.36
C GLU A 221 -6.66 -2.75 19.07
N GLU A 222 -6.31 -1.48 19.19
CA GLU A 222 -5.75 -0.70 18.09
C GLU A 222 -4.26 -0.48 18.37
N CYS A 223 -3.41 -1.00 17.48
CA CYS A 223 -1.96 -0.98 17.58
C CYS A 223 -1.38 0.04 16.59
N THR A 224 -0.33 0.76 16.99
CA THR A 224 0.41 1.61 16.05
C THR A 224 1.29 0.77 15.13
N VAL A 225 1.30 1.10 13.83
CA VAL A 225 2.25 0.56 12.85
C VAL A 225 3.16 1.67 12.34
N ILE A 226 2.59 2.72 11.74
CA ILE A 226 3.32 3.89 11.24
C ILE A 226 2.80 5.14 11.95
N SER A 227 3.70 5.81 12.68
CA SER A 227 3.44 7.08 13.35
C SER A 227 4.78 7.72 13.74
N PRO A 228 5.23 8.80 13.09
CA PRO A 228 6.52 9.41 13.39
C PRO A 228 6.57 10.05 14.79
N ARG A 229 5.40 10.42 15.31
CA ARG A 229 5.23 11.15 16.57
C ARG A 229 4.00 10.63 17.32
N ALA A 230 3.86 11.12 18.55
CA ALA A 230 2.60 10.97 19.28
C ALA A 230 1.51 11.79 18.57
N THR A 231 0.29 11.27 18.54
CA THR A 231 -0.82 11.83 17.76
C THR A 231 -2.01 12.20 18.63
N ALA A 232 -2.84 13.13 18.15
CA ALA A 232 -3.99 13.68 18.86
C ALA A 232 -5.08 12.64 19.17
N ASP A 233 -5.09 11.49 18.49
CA ASP A 233 -5.92 10.33 18.80
C ASP A 233 -5.39 9.45 19.95
N GLY A 234 -4.28 9.84 20.58
CA GLY A 234 -3.78 9.26 21.84
C GLY A 234 -2.67 8.23 21.68
N PHE A 235 -2.20 7.98 20.46
CA PHE A 235 -1.12 7.02 20.22
C PHE A 235 0.25 7.62 20.47
N ALA A 236 1.15 6.79 21.01
CA ALA A 236 2.59 7.03 20.97
C ALA A 236 3.18 6.80 19.56
N PRO A 237 4.43 7.25 19.29
CA PRO A 237 5.14 6.91 18.07
C PRO A 237 5.16 5.41 17.80
N GLY A 238 5.15 5.05 16.51
CA GLY A 238 5.10 3.68 16.04
C GLY A 238 6.44 3.00 15.94
N PRO A 239 6.45 1.67 15.69
CA PRO A 239 7.68 0.96 15.33
C PRO A 239 8.31 1.52 14.05
N ILE A 240 7.49 2.02 13.12
CA ILE A 240 7.96 2.76 11.94
C ILE A 240 7.66 4.25 12.15
N ALA A 241 8.73 5.01 12.41
CA ALA A 241 8.67 6.47 12.38
C ALA A 241 9.09 7.04 11.02
N GLY A 242 10.07 6.41 10.36
CA GLY A 242 10.72 6.96 9.17
C GLY A 242 11.57 8.20 9.46
N TRP A 243 12.25 8.70 8.43
CA TRP A 243 12.95 9.99 8.44
C TRP A 243 12.57 10.86 7.24
N TRP A 244 11.43 10.55 6.64
CA TRP A 244 10.77 11.23 5.54
C TRP A 244 9.28 11.28 5.87
N PRO A 245 8.51 12.22 5.29
CA PRO A 245 7.07 12.28 5.54
C PRO A 245 6.34 11.12 4.85
N HIS A 246 5.42 10.48 5.58
CA HIS A 246 4.44 9.55 5.02
C HIS A 246 3.21 10.29 4.53
N GLY A 247 2.77 11.31 5.27
CA GLY A 247 1.52 12.02 5.00
C GLY A 247 0.26 11.24 5.38
N PHE A 248 0.42 10.10 6.08
CA PHE A 248 -0.64 9.28 6.64
C PHE A 248 -0.11 8.50 7.86
N VAL A 249 -1.02 7.95 8.65
CA VAL A 249 -0.71 6.93 9.66
C VAL A 249 -1.27 5.57 9.26
N VAL A 250 -0.65 4.51 9.78
CA VAL A 250 -1.17 3.14 9.67
C VAL A 250 -1.34 2.55 11.06
N ARG A 251 -2.52 2.02 11.33
CA ARG A 251 -2.86 1.28 12.55
C ARG A 251 -3.26 -0.14 12.21
N CYS A 252 -3.08 -1.06 13.16
CA CYS A 252 -3.61 -2.42 13.09
C CYS A 252 -4.73 -2.56 14.13
N LEU A 253 -5.95 -2.77 13.67
CA LEU A 253 -7.12 -2.99 14.49
C LEU A 253 -7.37 -4.49 14.65
N ARG A 254 -7.40 -4.99 15.89
CA ARG A 254 -7.68 -6.37 16.26
C ARG A 254 -8.96 -6.42 17.08
N LEU A 255 -9.94 -7.18 16.60
CA LEU A 255 -11.18 -7.47 17.31
C LEU A 255 -11.18 -8.94 17.70
N ALA A 256 -11.43 -9.22 18.98
CA ALA A 256 -11.79 -10.55 19.45
C ALA A 256 -13.19 -10.94 18.93
N PRO A 257 -13.54 -12.24 18.95
CA PRO A 257 -14.92 -12.67 18.67
C PRO A 257 -15.94 -11.92 19.52
N ALA A 258 -17.03 -11.50 18.88
CA ALA A 258 -18.10 -10.66 19.44
C ALA A 258 -17.68 -9.27 19.94
N ALA A 259 -16.43 -8.84 19.72
CA ALA A 259 -16.01 -7.49 20.08
C ALA A 259 -16.74 -6.44 19.22
N THR A 260 -17.04 -5.31 19.86
CA THR A 260 -17.75 -4.19 19.22
C THR A 260 -17.04 -2.87 19.49
N VAL A 261 -17.11 -1.97 18.52
CA VAL A 261 -16.70 -0.56 18.66
C VAL A 261 -17.94 0.29 18.50
N ALA A 262 -18.22 1.12 19.51
CA ALA A 262 -19.39 1.98 19.54
C ALA A 262 -19.42 2.97 18.36
N PRO A 263 -20.60 3.47 17.98
CA PRO A 263 -20.74 4.47 16.93
C PRO A 263 -19.85 5.69 17.16
N HIS A 264 -19.06 6.06 16.16
CA HIS A 264 -18.14 7.18 16.21
C HIS A 264 -17.91 7.81 14.83
N THR A 265 -17.40 9.05 14.80
CA THR A 265 -16.96 9.76 13.59
C THR A 265 -15.45 10.00 13.61
N ARG A 266 -14.85 10.19 12.43
CA ARG A 266 -13.47 10.70 12.25
C ARG A 266 -13.49 11.93 11.35
N ALA A 267 -12.46 12.75 11.48
CA ALA A 267 -12.30 13.95 10.68
C ALA A 267 -11.57 13.67 9.36
N GLU A 268 -10.71 12.66 9.35
CA GLU A 268 -9.85 12.28 8.23
C GLU A 268 -10.50 11.21 7.36
N ALA A 269 -10.05 11.14 6.11
CA ALA A 269 -10.31 9.99 5.25
C ALA A 269 -9.71 8.74 5.89
N GLU A 270 -10.52 7.69 6.01
CA GLU A 270 -10.16 6.43 6.65
C GLU A 270 -10.37 5.27 5.68
N VAL A 271 -9.30 4.53 5.39
CA VAL A 271 -9.36 3.31 4.59
C VAL A 271 -9.10 2.10 5.49
N ILE A 272 -9.97 1.10 5.39
CA ILE A 272 -9.91 -0.14 6.16
C ILE A 272 -9.66 -1.29 5.19
N PHE A 273 -8.61 -2.06 5.46
CA PHE A 273 -8.24 -3.27 4.74
C PHE A 273 -8.34 -4.48 5.66
N ILE A 274 -9.06 -5.53 5.28
CA ILE A 274 -9.19 -6.73 6.12
C ILE A 274 -8.01 -7.67 5.88
N GLN A 275 -7.17 -7.84 6.90
CA GLN A 275 -6.09 -8.81 6.88
C GLN A 275 -6.60 -10.23 7.09
N SER A 276 -7.47 -10.44 8.08
CA SER A 276 -8.06 -11.75 8.39
C SER A 276 -9.36 -11.62 9.18
N GLY A 277 -10.14 -12.70 9.21
CA GLY A 277 -11.44 -12.72 9.90
C GLY A 277 -12.51 -11.94 9.14
N THR A 278 -13.49 -11.41 9.87
CA THR A 278 -14.62 -10.68 9.27
C THR A 278 -14.99 -9.45 10.08
N LEU A 279 -15.21 -8.33 9.39
CA LEU A 279 -15.67 -7.08 10.00
C LEU A 279 -17.07 -6.75 9.49
N GLU A 280 -18.02 -6.60 10.40
CA GLU A 280 -19.32 -6.01 10.11
C GLU A 280 -19.27 -4.54 10.52
N MET A 281 -19.75 -3.68 9.63
CA MET A 281 -19.81 -2.24 9.85
C MET A 281 -21.23 -1.75 9.62
N VAL A 282 -21.64 -0.78 10.43
CA VAL A 282 -22.80 0.06 10.13
C VAL A 282 -22.27 1.46 9.88
N VAL A 283 -22.57 2.05 8.73
CA VAL A 283 -22.14 3.41 8.35
C VAL A 283 -23.39 4.21 7.99
N ASP A 284 -23.67 5.27 8.75
CA ASP A 284 -24.88 6.11 8.63
C ASP A 284 -26.20 5.32 8.54
N GLY A 285 -26.26 4.19 9.24
CA GLY A 285 -27.44 3.31 9.32
C GLY A 285 -27.50 2.21 8.26
N GLU A 286 -26.62 2.21 7.27
CA GLU A 286 -26.48 1.14 6.28
C GLU A 286 -25.42 0.12 6.75
N ALA A 287 -25.72 -1.17 6.63
CA ALA A 287 -24.83 -2.25 7.06
C ALA A 287 -24.00 -2.81 5.90
N LEU A 288 -22.75 -3.17 6.17
CA LEU A 288 -21.89 -3.92 5.25
C LEU A 288 -21.03 -4.94 6.03
N ALA A 289 -20.65 -6.01 5.35
CA ALA A 289 -19.73 -7.01 5.88
C ALA A 289 -18.52 -7.12 4.95
N MET A 290 -17.33 -7.14 5.54
CA MET A 290 -16.04 -7.23 4.86
C MET A 290 -15.34 -8.53 5.26
N GLN A 291 -14.65 -9.13 4.29
CA GLN A 291 -13.89 -10.37 4.43
C GLN A 291 -12.42 -10.13 4.04
N PRO A 292 -11.51 -11.10 4.26
CA PRO A 292 -10.08 -10.91 3.98
C PRO A 292 -9.81 -10.43 2.56
N GLY A 293 -8.96 -9.41 2.45
CA GLY A 293 -8.59 -8.74 1.21
C GLY A 293 -9.53 -7.59 0.80
N ASP A 294 -10.71 -7.47 1.39
CA ASP A 294 -11.62 -6.37 1.07
C ASP A 294 -11.05 -5.03 1.57
N THR A 295 -11.27 -3.98 0.79
CA THR A 295 -10.88 -2.60 1.11
C THR A 295 -12.11 -1.69 1.12
N PHE A 296 -12.28 -0.90 2.17
CA PHE A 296 -13.38 0.06 2.28
C PHE A 296 -12.86 1.45 2.64
N THR A 297 -13.37 2.48 1.97
CA THR A 297 -13.16 3.87 2.38
C THR A 297 -14.40 4.43 3.07
N THR A 298 -14.20 4.98 4.26
CA THR A 298 -15.28 5.64 5.01
C THR A 298 -15.40 7.10 4.56
N PRO A 299 -16.60 7.60 4.21
CA PRO A 299 -16.80 9.03 3.98
C PRO A 299 -16.46 9.86 5.23
N ASN A 300 -15.81 11.02 5.03
CA ASN A 300 -15.50 11.94 6.12
C ASN A 300 -16.76 12.37 6.87
N GLY A 301 -16.69 12.35 8.20
CA GLY A 301 -17.83 12.70 9.06
C GLY A 301 -18.94 11.65 9.16
N ALA A 302 -18.89 10.57 8.37
CA ALA A 302 -19.86 9.48 8.50
C ALA A 302 -19.74 8.80 9.87
N THR A 303 -20.89 8.51 10.46
CA THR A 303 -20.96 7.74 11.71
C THR A 303 -20.77 6.27 11.39
N ARG A 304 -19.86 5.60 12.10
CA ARG A 304 -19.66 4.16 11.95
C ARG A 304 -19.47 3.42 13.26
N SER A 305 -19.87 2.15 13.26
CA SER A 305 -19.61 1.19 14.34
C SER A 305 -19.09 -0.11 13.76
N PHE A 306 -18.31 -0.84 14.56
CA PHE A 306 -17.71 -2.10 14.14
C PHE A 306 -18.20 -3.24 15.03
N THR A 307 -18.41 -4.41 14.43
CA THR A 307 -18.66 -5.68 15.11
C THR A 307 -17.86 -6.76 14.42
N SER A 308 -17.28 -7.68 15.18
CA SER A 308 -16.67 -8.87 14.59
C SER A 308 -17.22 -10.15 15.22
N PRO A 309 -18.09 -10.90 14.53
CA PRO A 309 -18.66 -12.12 15.09
C PRO A 309 -17.62 -13.20 15.41
N ARG A 310 -16.55 -13.29 14.60
CA ARG A 310 -15.53 -14.35 14.69
C ARG A 310 -14.12 -13.84 14.99
N GLY A 311 -13.98 -12.55 15.26
CA GLY A 311 -12.70 -11.86 15.35
C GLY A 311 -12.21 -11.39 13.98
N CYS A 312 -11.37 -10.36 14.01
CA CYS A 312 -10.90 -9.66 12.82
C CYS A 312 -9.54 -9.02 13.08
N VAL A 313 -8.69 -9.02 12.05
CA VAL A 313 -7.51 -8.16 11.97
C VAL A 313 -7.70 -7.28 10.75
N ALA A 314 -7.61 -5.97 10.92
CA ALA A 314 -7.69 -5.00 9.84
C ALA A 314 -6.55 -3.98 9.95
N PHE A 315 -6.05 -3.50 8.81
CA PHE A 315 -5.18 -2.34 8.75
C PHE A 315 -6.01 -1.10 8.42
N VAL A 316 -5.77 -0.03 9.15
CA VAL A 316 -6.50 1.24 9.02
C VAL A 316 -5.51 2.33 8.64
N VAL A 317 -5.74 2.96 7.50
CA VAL A 317 -4.95 4.08 6.99
C VAL A 317 -5.76 5.36 7.19
N ARG A 318 -5.13 6.39 7.78
CA ARG A 318 -5.76 7.70 7.96
C ARG A 318 -4.83 8.78 7.40
N GLY A 319 -5.42 9.75 6.70
CA GLY A 319 -4.67 10.87 6.13
C GLY A 319 -4.04 11.76 7.20
N GLY A 320 -2.87 12.31 6.91
CA GLY A 320 -2.07 13.10 7.84
C GLY A 320 -1.28 12.28 8.85
N GLU A 321 -0.31 12.91 9.51
CA GLU A 321 0.57 12.27 10.51
C GLU A 321 0.17 12.60 11.95
N ASP A 322 -1.01 13.20 12.13
CA ASP A 322 -1.58 13.58 13.42
C ASP A 322 -3.12 13.57 13.37
N PRO A 323 -3.73 12.39 13.18
CA PRO A 323 -5.18 12.26 13.09
C PRO A 323 -5.86 12.63 14.41
N ALA A 324 -7.06 13.20 14.31
CA ALA A 324 -7.89 13.56 15.43
C ALA A 324 -8.49 12.32 16.15
N ALA A 325 -8.72 12.49 17.45
CA ALA A 325 -9.41 11.49 18.25
C ALA A 325 -10.81 11.14 17.71
N ALA A 326 -11.23 9.90 17.97
CA ALA A 326 -12.56 9.42 17.59
C ALA A 326 -13.59 10.19 18.40
N ARG A 327 -14.64 10.66 17.74
CA ARG A 327 -15.78 11.28 18.43
C ARG A 327 -16.87 10.25 18.56
N PHE A 328 -16.96 9.62 19.73
CA PHE A 328 -18.01 8.67 20.05
C PHE A 328 -19.35 9.38 20.22
N LEU A 329 -20.40 8.80 19.65
CA LEU A 329 -21.75 9.31 19.84
C LEU A 329 -22.26 8.88 21.24
N PRO A 330 -23.11 9.70 21.89
CA PRO A 330 -23.74 9.32 23.13
C PRO A 330 -24.53 8.02 22.94
N ALA A 331 -24.50 7.14 23.94
CA ALA A 331 -25.44 6.02 23.97
C ALA A 331 -26.86 6.59 23.86
N ARG A 332 -27.66 6.12 22.89
CA ARG A 332 -29.06 6.51 22.80
C ARG A 332 -29.73 6.07 24.11
N THR A 333 -30.10 7.03 24.95
CA THR A 333 -31.00 6.77 26.07
C THR A 333 -32.32 6.30 25.48
N ALA A 334 -32.68 5.06 25.77
CA ALA A 334 -33.95 4.44 25.42
C ALA A 334 -35.13 5.15 26.10
#